data_AF-I0H9S0-F1
#
_entry.id   AF-I0H9S0-F1
#
_cell.length_a   1.000
_cell.length_b   1.000
_cell.length_c   1.000
_cell.angle_alpha   90.00
_cell.angle_beta   90.00
_cell.angle_gamma   90.00
#
_symmetry.space_group_name_H-M   'P 1'
#
loop_
_entity.id
_entity.type
_entity.pdbx_description
1 polymer ?
#
loop_
_entity_poly.entity_id
_entity_poly.type
_entity_poly.pdbx_seq_one_letter_code
_entity_poly.pdbx_strand_id
1 'polypeptide(L)'
;MTVDWWGLRHAYGRATDTPGHLHALEFGDADARKAALGHLQVAVLHQGFPEPATAPSVRAVTALLAEGRAHPDTITSLVEFLGDVALSVTDLAGDPHFAELLPDVTDAVAAAYPVVLSLLESSVPDRGLFYAENLVAIVEMAPLTDRREELAAIIQDWMHHGPGPRASWIRCLGRLGVDLRELLSDPDPAVRLRAALADENDPRSQQLILTALAEPPPPGLHQFELVTAALRVASGFDMIATAACEIARRDSWTGFDDGWGALVRFAFAEPRRECQPLADSQRALLRALVANDQLWDPKNGSCGLVFKQAGLPHDRDVCRQLAL
;
A
#
# COMPACT_ATOMS: atom_id res chain seq x y z
N MET A 1 12.63 14.69 27.56
CA MET A 1 11.84 15.94 27.57
C MET A 1 10.37 15.56 27.63
N THR A 2 9.56 16.25 28.42
CA THR A 2 8.12 15.99 28.49
C THR A 2 7.43 16.58 27.26
N VAL A 3 6.65 15.79 26.54
CA VAL A 3 5.89 16.22 25.35
C VAL A 3 4.70 17.08 25.78
N ASP A 4 4.51 18.25 25.15
CA ASP A 4 3.35 19.11 25.36
C ASP A 4 2.13 18.64 24.54
N TRP A 5 1.44 17.63 25.04
CA TRP A 5 0.25 17.06 24.38
C TRP A 5 -0.92 18.03 24.24
N TRP A 6 -0.96 19.11 25.02
CA TRP A 6 -1.99 20.13 24.91
C TRP A 6 -1.86 20.96 23.63
N GLY A 7 -0.62 21.20 23.20
CA GLY A 7 -0.30 21.89 21.95
C GLY A 7 -0.48 21.03 20.70
N LEU A 8 -0.58 19.71 20.85
CA LEU A 8 -0.68 18.76 19.75
C LEU A 8 -2.13 18.39 19.41
N ARG A 9 -2.31 17.91 18.18
CA ARG A 9 -3.58 17.45 17.66
C ARG A 9 -3.45 16.07 17.04
N HIS A 10 -4.57 15.36 17.05
CA HIS A 10 -4.84 14.17 16.25
C HIS A 10 -6.15 14.43 15.47
N ALA A 11 -6.61 13.50 14.62
CA ALA A 11 -7.74 13.77 13.72
C ALA A 11 -9.05 14.23 14.41
N TYR A 12 -9.29 13.80 15.66
CA TYR A 12 -10.50 14.17 16.41
C TYR A 12 -10.36 15.39 17.36
N GLY A 13 -9.25 16.14 17.31
CA GLY A 13 -9.06 17.32 18.16
C GLY A 13 -7.70 17.38 18.86
N ARG A 14 -7.68 17.87 20.11
CA ARG A 14 -6.44 17.96 20.90
C ARG A 14 -6.04 16.59 21.41
N ALA A 15 -4.75 16.27 21.35
CA ALA A 15 -4.19 14.97 21.70
C ALA A 15 -3.98 14.77 23.21
N THR A 16 -4.85 15.34 24.05
CA THR A 16 -4.71 15.30 25.53
C THR A 16 -5.02 13.94 26.14
N ASP A 17 -5.71 13.09 25.40
CA ASP A 17 -6.07 11.70 25.74
C ASP A 17 -5.00 10.69 25.27
N THR A 18 -4.23 11.01 24.22
CA THR A 18 -3.14 10.16 23.70
C THR A 18 -2.18 9.64 24.77
N PRO A 19 -1.73 10.43 25.77
CA PRO A 19 -0.89 9.92 26.85
C PRO A 19 -1.52 8.77 27.65
N GLY A 20 -2.83 8.82 27.87
CA GLY A 20 -3.57 7.77 28.55
C GLY A 20 -3.58 6.48 27.74
N HIS A 21 -3.77 6.58 26.42
CA HIS A 21 -3.68 5.44 25.50
C HIS A 21 -2.27 4.85 25.45
N LEU A 22 -1.23 5.69 25.35
CA LEU A 22 0.16 5.23 25.36
C LEU A 22 0.52 4.53 26.67
N HIS A 23 0.05 5.03 27.82
CA HIS A 23 0.23 4.37 29.11
C HIS A 23 -0.50 3.02 29.19
N ALA A 24 -1.69 2.93 28.59
CA ALA A 24 -2.47 1.70 28.56
C ALA A 24 -1.79 0.57 27.76
N LEU A 25 -0.92 0.87 26.79
CA LEU A 25 -0.15 -0.15 26.05
C LEU A 25 0.75 -1.00 26.96
N GLU A 26 1.23 -0.42 28.06
CA GLU A 26 2.09 -1.11 29.03
C GLU A 26 1.28 -1.64 30.22
N PHE A 27 0.41 -0.80 30.80
CA PHE A 27 -0.23 -1.10 32.09
C PHE A 27 -1.72 -1.41 32.02
N GLY A 28 -2.34 -1.21 30.84
CA GLY A 28 -3.77 -1.47 30.65
C GLY A 28 -4.09 -2.95 30.62
N ASP A 29 -5.34 -3.30 30.87
CA ASP A 29 -5.87 -4.63 30.55
C ASP A 29 -6.00 -4.83 29.02
N ALA A 30 -6.45 -6.02 28.60
CA ALA A 30 -6.55 -6.36 27.18
C ALA A 30 -7.48 -5.41 26.40
N ASP A 31 -8.59 -4.96 26.99
CA ASP A 31 -9.53 -4.05 26.35
C ASP A 31 -8.94 -2.64 26.24
N ALA A 32 -8.23 -2.18 27.27
CA ALA A 32 -7.53 -0.90 27.26
C ALA A 32 -6.39 -0.88 26.23
N ARG A 33 -5.61 -1.97 26.12
CA ARG A 33 -4.58 -2.13 25.07
C ARG A 33 -5.18 -2.12 23.67
N LYS A 34 -6.29 -2.84 23.47
CA LYS A 34 -7.01 -2.83 22.19
C LYS A 34 -7.52 -1.43 21.84
N ALA A 35 -8.08 -0.70 22.80
CA ALA A 35 -8.52 0.68 22.60
C ALA A 35 -7.34 1.61 22.27
N ALA A 36 -6.19 1.42 22.92
CA ALA A 36 -4.97 2.18 22.63
C ALA A 36 -4.42 1.92 21.22
N LEU A 37 -4.38 0.65 20.77
CA LEU A 37 -4.01 0.30 19.40
C LEU A 37 -5.00 0.93 18.39
N GLY A 38 -6.29 0.87 18.69
CA GLY A 38 -7.31 1.55 17.91
C GLY A 38 -7.06 3.05 17.81
N HIS A 39 -6.73 3.72 18.91
CA HIS A 39 -6.41 5.16 18.94
C HIS A 39 -5.22 5.52 18.04
N LEU A 40 -4.16 4.70 18.04
CA LEU A 40 -3.01 4.91 17.16
C LEU A 40 -3.43 4.88 15.68
N GLN A 41 -4.28 3.94 15.29
CA GLN A 41 -4.72 3.79 13.90
C GLN A 41 -5.80 4.78 13.46
N VAL A 42 -6.76 5.13 14.34
CA VAL A 42 -7.92 5.92 13.92
C VAL A 42 -7.78 7.41 14.23
N ALA A 43 -6.98 7.78 15.23
CA ALA A 43 -6.79 9.18 15.62
C ALA A 43 -5.40 9.69 15.25
N VAL A 44 -4.34 8.95 15.60
CA VAL A 44 -2.95 9.40 15.44
C VAL A 44 -2.44 9.28 14.00
N LEU A 45 -2.77 8.20 13.29
CA LEU A 45 -2.48 8.03 11.87
C LEU A 45 -3.78 7.85 11.10
N HIS A 46 -4.58 8.91 10.99
CA HIS A 46 -5.95 8.81 10.49
C HIS A 46 -5.97 8.52 8.99
N GLN A 47 -6.37 7.29 8.61
CA GLN A 47 -6.44 6.85 7.20
C GLN A 47 -5.11 7.02 6.44
N GLY A 48 -3.99 6.82 7.13
CA GLY A 48 -2.66 7.01 6.55
C GLY A 48 -2.19 8.46 6.52
N PHE A 49 -2.96 9.42 7.03
CA PHE A 49 -2.53 10.81 7.16
C PHE A 49 -1.97 11.07 8.56
N PRO A 50 -0.73 11.58 8.68
CA PRO A 50 -0.13 11.89 9.96
C PRO A 50 -0.67 13.21 10.50
N GLU A 51 -0.65 13.33 11.82
CA GLU A 51 -1.09 14.47 12.61
C GLU A 51 0.06 14.98 13.49
N PRO A 52 -0.02 16.18 14.09
CA PRO A 52 1.02 16.67 14.99
C PRO A 52 1.38 15.72 16.15
N ALA A 53 0.43 14.87 16.58
CA ALA A 53 0.67 13.85 17.60
C ALA A 53 1.41 12.59 17.10
N THR A 54 1.59 12.40 15.79
CA THR A 54 2.17 11.17 15.22
C THR A 54 3.63 10.98 15.62
N ALA A 55 4.49 11.97 15.39
CA ALA A 55 5.91 11.84 15.72
C ALA A 55 6.17 11.58 17.22
N PRO A 56 5.53 12.30 18.16
CA PRO A 56 5.65 11.98 19.59
C PRO A 56 5.12 10.59 19.96
N SER A 57 4.05 10.13 19.32
CA SER A 57 3.49 8.79 19.55
C SER A 57 4.43 7.70 19.03
N VAL A 58 5.00 7.88 17.84
CA VAL A 58 6.05 6.99 17.29
C VAL A 58 7.22 6.89 18.25
N ARG A 59 7.75 8.02 18.75
CA ARG A 59 8.86 8.01 19.72
C ARG A 59 8.51 7.25 21.01
N ALA A 60 7.28 7.40 21.51
CA ALA A 60 6.81 6.67 22.68
C ALA A 60 6.67 5.16 22.43
N VAL A 61 6.11 4.76 21.28
CA VAL A 61 6.00 3.35 20.87
C VAL A 61 7.38 2.72 20.70
N THR A 62 8.30 3.41 20.02
CA THR A 62 9.69 2.97 19.85
C THR A 62 10.39 2.76 21.20
N ALA A 63 10.20 3.68 22.16
CA ALA A 63 10.76 3.53 23.50
C ALA A 63 10.16 2.31 24.25
N LEU A 64 8.84 2.09 24.17
CA LEU A 64 8.20 0.92 24.77
C LEU A 64 8.76 -0.40 24.22
N LEU A 65 8.99 -0.47 22.90
CA LEU A 65 9.58 -1.64 22.26
C LEU A 65 11.05 -1.82 22.65
N ALA A 66 11.85 -0.75 22.59
CA ALA A 66 13.28 -0.78 22.91
C ALA A 66 13.56 -1.17 24.36
N GLU A 67 12.71 -0.73 25.28
CA GLU A 67 12.85 -1.00 26.71
C GLU A 67 12.21 -2.33 27.14
N GLY A 68 11.60 -3.08 26.22
CA GLY A 68 10.91 -4.34 26.51
C GLY A 68 9.68 -4.18 27.41
N ARG A 69 9.05 -3.00 27.38
CA ARG A 69 7.90 -2.62 28.21
C ARG A 69 6.56 -2.83 27.50
N ALA A 70 6.57 -2.93 26.17
CA ALA A 70 5.38 -3.28 25.41
C ALA A 70 4.85 -4.66 25.82
N HIS A 71 3.54 -4.77 26.04
CA HIS A 71 2.94 -6.07 26.35
C HIS A 71 3.07 -7.02 25.15
N PRO A 72 3.34 -8.34 25.35
CA PRO A 72 3.58 -9.26 24.24
C PRO A 72 2.47 -9.36 23.19
N ASP A 73 1.22 -9.09 23.57
CA ASP A 73 0.07 -9.09 22.66
C ASP A 73 -0.06 -7.83 21.79
N THR A 74 0.68 -6.76 22.10
CA THR A 74 0.67 -5.51 21.32
C THR A 74 1.86 -5.39 20.38
N ILE A 75 2.96 -6.13 20.59
CA ILE A 75 4.22 -5.95 19.84
C ILE A 75 4.00 -5.94 18.32
N THR A 76 3.27 -6.92 17.80
CA THR A 76 2.99 -7.01 16.36
C THR A 76 2.26 -5.77 15.85
N SER A 77 1.19 -5.33 16.51
CA SER A 77 0.43 -4.14 16.11
C SER A 77 1.21 -2.83 16.29
N LEU A 78 2.13 -2.77 17.24
CA LEU A 78 3.03 -1.62 17.40
C LEU A 78 4.04 -1.54 16.25
N VAL A 79 4.58 -2.69 15.80
CA VAL A 79 5.45 -2.72 14.63
C VAL A 79 4.69 -2.41 13.35
N GLU A 80 3.46 -2.92 13.21
CA GLU A 80 2.55 -2.58 12.10
C GLU A 80 2.32 -1.06 12.04
N PHE A 81 1.99 -0.43 13.18
CA PHE A 81 1.83 1.02 13.27
C PHE A 81 3.09 1.77 12.81
N LEU A 82 4.29 1.32 13.19
CA LEU A 82 5.54 1.95 12.74
C LEU A 82 5.75 1.80 11.21
N GLY A 83 5.42 0.64 10.65
CA GLY A 83 5.43 0.41 9.21
C GLY A 83 4.43 1.29 8.47
N ASP A 84 3.20 1.41 8.97
CA ASP A 84 2.15 2.24 8.39
C ASP A 84 2.53 3.73 8.39
N VAL A 85 3.16 4.23 9.46
CA VAL A 85 3.68 5.61 9.49
C VAL A 85 4.82 5.76 8.48
N ALA A 86 5.69 4.76 8.29
CA ALA A 86 6.74 4.81 7.29
C ALA A 86 6.20 4.87 5.85
N LEU A 87 5.16 4.08 5.55
CA LEU A 87 4.44 4.12 4.28
C LEU A 87 3.83 5.51 4.05
N SER A 88 3.15 6.05 5.06
CA SER A 88 2.59 7.41 5.04
C SER A 88 3.63 8.47 4.70
N VAL A 89 4.83 8.41 5.30
CA VAL A 89 5.94 9.33 4.99
C VAL A 89 6.35 9.23 3.51
N THR A 90 6.41 8.01 2.98
CA THR A 90 6.82 7.76 1.58
C THR A 90 5.75 8.22 0.60
N ASP A 91 4.48 7.90 0.86
CA ASP A 91 3.35 8.23 -0.01
C ASP A 91 3.05 9.73 -0.07
N LEU A 92 3.28 10.45 1.03
CA LEU A 92 3.05 11.89 1.14
C LEU A 92 4.31 12.71 0.82
N ALA A 93 5.40 12.06 0.39
CA ALA A 93 6.65 12.74 0.06
C ALA A 93 6.43 13.77 -1.06
N GLY A 94 6.68 15.04 -0.74
CA GLY A 94 6.50 16.17 -1.68
C GLY A 94 5.11 16.80 -1.66
N ASP A 95 4.16 16.31 -0.85
CA ASP A 95 2.89 16.97 -0.64
C ASP A 95 3.08 18.26 0.20
N PRO A 96 2.72 19.45 -0.33
CA PRO A 96 2.90 20.71 0.38
C PRO A 96 2.07 20.83 1.67
N HIS A 97 0.97 20.07 1.79
CA HIS A 97 0.13 20.07 3.00
C HIS A 97 0.88 19.47 4.20
N PHE A 98 1.74 18.48 3.96
CA PHE A 98 2.46 17.75 5.01
C PHE A 98 3.92 18.17 5.15
N ALA A 99 4.40 19.13 4.34
CA ALA A 99 5.81 19.54 4.28
C ALA A 99 6.41 19.98 5.63
N GLU A 100 5.61 20.58 6.52
CA GLU A 100 6.07 20.99 7.86
C GLU A 100 6.07 19.84 8.87
N LEU A 101 5.22 18.82 8.68
CA LEU A 101 5.03 17.71 9.61
C LEU A 101 5.97 16.54 9.31
N LEU A 102 6.15 16.20 8.03
CA LEU A 102 6.88 15.00 7.61
C LEU A 102 8.32 14.91 8.13
N PRO A 103 9.11 15.99 8.24
CA PRO A 103 10.48 15.87 8.75
C PRO A 103 10.56 15.26 10.16
N ASP A 104 9.72 15.69 11.11
CA ASP A 104 9.74 15.14 12.49
C ASP A 104 9.20 13.71 12.53
N VAL A 105 8.18 13.40 11.72
CA VAL A 105 7.64 12.03 11.59
C VAL A 105 8.71 11.10 11.01
N THR A 106 9.42 11.55 9.96
CA THR A 106 10.51 10.79 9.33
C THR A 106 11.61 10.49 10.34
N ASP A 107 12.06 11.50 11.10
CA ASP A 107 13.09 11.34 12.13
C ASP A 107 12.64 10.37 13.25
N ALA A 108 11.37 10.46 13.65
CA ALA A 108 10.80 9.58 14.67
C ALA A 108 10.77 8.11 14.23
N VAL A 109 10.34 7.84 13.00
CA VAL A 109 10.27 6.47 12.44
C VAL A 109 11.67 5.95 12.12
N ALA A 110 12.58 6.79 11.62
CA ALA A 110 13.96 6.38 11.35
C ALA A 110 14.66 5.89 12.63
N ALA A 111 14.38 6.51 13.78
CA ALA A 111 14.88 6.05 15.08
C ALA A 111 14.31 4.69 15.51
N ALA A 112 13.20 4.24 14.92
CA ALA A 112 12.61 2.93 15.21
C ALA A 112 13.31 1.78 14.47
N TYR A 113 14.01 2.07 13.36
CA TYR A 113 14.70 1.06 12.54
C TYR A 113 15.55 0.06 13.36
N PRO A 114 16.54 0.49 14.17
CA PRO A 114 17.36 -0.46 14.91
C PRO A 114 16.57 -1.28 15.94
N VAL A 115 15.46 -0.74 16.47
CA VAL A 115 14.61 -1.44 17.43
C VAL A 115 13.83 -2.56 16.74
N VAL A 116 13.22 -2.28 15.59
CA VAL A 116 12.49 -3.29 14.81
C VAL A 116 13.47 -4.31 14.21
N LEU A 117 14.67 -3.90 13.84
CA LEU A 117 15.72 -4.81 13.36
C LEU A 117 16.09 -5.85 14.42
N SER A 118 16.31 -5.43 15.66
CA SER A 118 16.57 -6.36 16.77
C SER A 118 15.39 -7.31 17.04
N LEU A 119 14.14 -6.88 16.79
CA LEU A 119 12.97 -7.76 16.88
C LEU A 119 12.98 -8.82 15.78
N LEU A 120 13.39 -8.49 14.55
CA LEU A 120 13.56 -9.45 13.47
C LEU A 120 14.67 -10.47 13.80
N GLU A 121 15.84 -10.00 14.23
CA GLU A 121 17.00 -10.85 14.54
C GLU A 121 16.72 -11.85 15.68
N SER A 122 15.92 -11.43 16.67
CA SER A 122 15.51 -12.28 17.80
C SER A 122 14.19 -13.03 17.57
N SER A 123 13.58 -12.87 16.39
CA SER A 123 12.26 -13.40 16.08
C SER A 123 12.25 -14.92 16.01
N VAL A 124 11.15 -15.52 16.47
CA VAL A 124 10.81 -16.88 16.03
C VAL A 124 10.53 -16.89 14.53
N PRO A 125 10.77 -18.01 13.83
CA PRO A 125 10.75 -17.99 12.38
C PRO A 125 9.42 -17.52 11.77
N ASP A 126 8.29 -17.89 12.38
CA ASP A 126 6.94 -17.57 11.89
C ASP A 126 6.61 -16.07 11.83
N ARG A 127 7.38 -15.22 12.51
CA ARG A 127 7.17 -13.75 12.53
C ARG A 127 8.23 -12.99 11.72
N GLY A 128 9.26 -13.66 11.21
CA GLY A 128 10.35 -13.01 10.50
C GLY A 128 9.87 -12.20 9.29
N LEU A 129 8.98 -12.78 8.48
CA LEU A 129 8.47 -12.09 7.28
C LEU A 129 7.71 -10.81 7.64
N PHE A 130 6.87 -10.86 8.68
CA PHE A 130 6.10 -9.70 9.13
C PHE A 130 7.03 -8.55 9.56
N TYR A 131 8.07 -8.83 10.33
CA TYR A 131 9.02 -7.79 10.73
C TYR A 131 9.85 -7.27 9.55
N ALA A 132 10.24 -8.16 8.62
CA ALA A 132 10.93 -7.76 7.41
C ALA A 132 10.10 -6.82 6.53
N GLU A 133 8.81 -7.09 6.33
CA GLU A 133 7.92 -6.22 5.54
C GLU A 133 7.81 -4.80 6.14
N ASN A 134 7.69 -4.70 7.47
CA ASN A 134 7.65 -3.41 8.16
C ASN A 134 9.01 -2.69 8.14
N LEU A 135 10.12 -3.42 8.25
CA LEU A 135 11.46 -2.86 8.11
C LEU A 135 11.73 -2.33 6.70
N VAL A 136 11.24 -3.02 5.66
CA VAL A 136 11.35 -2.54 4.28
C VAL A 136 10.62 -1.21 4.12
N ALA A 137 9.40 -1.06 4.66
CA ALA A 137 8.70 0.23 4.64
C ALA A 137 9.49 1.35 5.35
N ILE A 138 10.12 1.04 6.48
CA ILE A 138 10.98 1.98 7.22
C ILE A 138 12.22 2.38 6.39
N VAL A 139 12.90 1.41 5.76
CA VAL A 139 14.16 1.62 5.02
C VAL A 139 13.96 2.29 3.66
N GLU A 140 12.74 2.24 3.10
CA GLU A 140 12.43 2.97 1.88
C GLU A 140 12.45 4.49 2.05
N MET A 141 12.25 4.99 3.27
CA MET A 141 12.38 6.41 3.59
C MET A 141 13.79 6.92 3.29
N ALA A 142 13.89 8.15 2.76
CA ALA A 142 15.16 8.72 2.27
C ALA A 142 16.33 8.63 3.28
N PRO A 143 16.17 8.89 4.60
CA PRO A 143 17.29 8.88 5.55
C PRO A 143 17.92 7.51 5.81
N LEU A 144 17.29 6.41 5.39
CA LEU A 144 17.75 5.03 5.67
C LEU A 144 18.18 4.28 4.41
N THR A 145 18.39 5.00 3.29
CA THR A 145 18.80 4.39 2.02
C THR A 145 20.12 3.59 2.15
N ASP A 146 21.03 4.00 3.03
CA ASP A 146 22.30 3.32 3.33
C ASP A 146 22.12 1.98 4.06
N ARG A 147 20.94 1.71 4.62
CA ARG A 147 20.60 0.46 5.33
C ARG A 147 19.99 -0.61 4.43
N ARG A 148 19.71 -0.30 3.16
CA ARG A 148 19.08 -1.24 2.21
C ARG A 148 19.91 -2.50 2.00
N GLU A 149 21.23 -2.35 1.82
CA GLU A 149 22.13 -3.48 1.59
C GLU A 149 22.23 -4.40 2.82
N GLU A 150 22.34 -3.80 4.01
CA GLU A 150 22.34 -4.52 5.29
C GLU A 150 21.06 -5.34 5.47
N LEU A 151 19.89 -4.70 5.30
CA LEU A 151 18.60 -5.38 5.43
C LEU A 151 18.41 -6.45 4.35
N ALA A 152 18.86 -6.22 3.11
CA ALA A 152 18.77 -7.20 2.04
C ALA A 152 19.56 -8.47 2.36
N ALA A 153 20.76 -8.37 2.93
CA ALA A 153 21.55 -9.52 3.35
C ALA A 153 20.83 -10.34 4.44
N ILE A 154 20.20 -9.67 5.41
CA ILE A 154 19.42 -10.31 6.47
C ILE A 154 18.20 -11.04 5.87
N ILE A 155 17.45 -10.37 4.99
CA ILE A 155 16.29 -10.97 4.33
C ILE A 155 16.67 -12.16 3.45
N GLN A 156 17.85 -12.12 2.79
CA GLN A 156 18.35 -13.27 2.04
C GLN A 156 18.58 -14.48 2.94
N ASP A 157 19.19 -14.31 4.12
CA ASP A 157 19.37 -15.42 5.07
C ASP A 157 18.02 -15.97 5.55
N TRP A 158 17.10 -15.07 5.88
CA TRP A 158 15.72 -15.41 6.26
C TRP A 158 14.96 -16.15 5.15
N MET A 159 15.16 -15.81 3.88
CA MET A 159 14.51 -16.51 2.77
C MET A 159 14.95 -17.98 2.65
N HIS A 160 16.18 -18.31 3.08
CA HIS A 160 16.70 -19.68 3.01
C HIS A 160 16.24 -20.55 4.18
N HIS A 161 16.03 -19.96 5.37
CA HIS A 161 15.81 -20.69 6.62
C HIS A 161 14.46 -20.42 7.29
N GLY A 162 13.80 -19.33 6.92
CA GLY A 162 12.53 -18.89 7.48
C GLY A 162 11.32 -19.53 6.80
N PRO A 163 10.20 -19.68 7.52
CA PRO A 163 8.94 -20.09 6.96
C PRO A 163 8.33 -18.98 6.08
N GLY A 164 7.32 -19.35 5.30
CA GLY A 164 6.55 -18.44 4.47
C GLY A 164 6.81 -18.61 2.97
N PRO A 165 5.94 -18.03 2.12
CA PRO A 165 6.08 -18.15 0.68
C PRO A 165 7.34 -17.42 0.18
N ARG A 166 8.16 -18.09 -0.64
CA ARG A 166 9.35 -17.50 -1.26
C ARG A 166 9.06 -16.20 -2.01
N ALA A 167 7.89 -16.09 -2.65
CA ALA A 167 7.47 -14.87 -3.34
C ALA A 167 7.35 -13.64 -2.41
N SER A 168 6.95 -13.80 -1.15
CA SER A 168 6.84 -12.68 -0.20
C SER A 168 8.22 -12.15 0.22
N TRP A 169 9.20 -13.04 0.39
CA TRP A 169 10.59 -12.64 0.65
C TRP A 169 11.20 -11.92 -0.55
N ILE A 170 10.93 -12.39 -1.77
CA ILE A 170 11.39 -11.76 -3.01
C ILE A 170 10.77 -10.38 -3.20
N ARG A 171 9.50 -10.18 -2.82
CA ARG A 171 8.88 -8.85 -2.78
C ARG A 171 9.71 -7.87 -1.93
N CYS A 172 10.14 -8.30 -0.75
CA CYS A 172 10.97 -7.49 0.13
C CYS A 172 12.32 -7.14 -0.51
N LEU A 173 13.01 -8.13 -1.09
CA LEU A 173 14.28 -7.92 -1.78
C LEU A 173 14.15 -6.96 -2.98
N GLY A 174 13.07 -7.08 -3.76
CA GLY A 174 12.80 -6.18 -4.88
C GLY A 174 12.61 -4.72 -4.44
N ARG A 175 11.86 -4.50 -3.36
CA ARG A 175 11.69 -3.17 -2.76
C ARG A 175 12.99 -2.55 -2.24
N LEU A 176 13.93 -3.40 -1.81
CA LEU A 176 15.28 -2.96 -1.41
C LEU A 176 16.22 -2.69 -2.60
N GLY A 177 15.77 -2.93 -3.84
CA GLY A 177 16.55 -2.70 -5.05
C GLY A 177 17.54 -3.83 -5.39
N VAL A 178 17.33 -5.04 -4.84
CA VAL A 178 18.13 -6.20 -5.22
C VAL A 178 17.84 -6.57 -6.68
N ASP A 179 18.88 -6.90 -7.45
CA ASP A 179 18.72 -7.39 -8.82
C ASP A 179 18.13 -8.81 -8.81
N LEU A 180 16.90 -8.94 -9.32
CA LEU A 180 16.15 -10.19 -9.35
C LEU A 180 15.97 -10.74 -10.77
N ARG A 181 16.71 -10.23 -11.77
CA ARG A 181 16.51 -10.58 -13.19
C ARG A 181 16.67 -12.08 -13.49
N GLU A 182 17.50 -12.78 -12.72
CA GLU A 182 17.66 -14.24 -12.85
C GLU A 182 16.36 -15.01 -12.52
N LEU A 183 15.47 -14.40 -11.71
CA LEU A 183 14.21 -15.00 -11.28
C LEU A 183 13.05 -14.77 -12.27
N LEU A 184 13.26 -14.02 -13.35
CA LEU A 184 12.25 -13.82 -14.40
C LEU A 184 11.88 -15.12 -15.13
N SER A 185 12.72 -16.16 -15.02
CA SER A 185 12.49 -17.50 -15.60
C SER A 185 12.15 -18.56 -14.55
N ASP A 186 11.92 -18.17 -13.29
CA ASP A 186 11.64 -19.11 -12.20
C ASP A 186 10.38 -19.96 -12.51
N PRO A 187 10.30 -21.25 -12.16
CA PRO A 187 9.10 -22.05 -12.42
C PRO A 187 7.84 -21.54 -11.69
N ASP A 188 7.99 -20.88 -10.54
CA ASP A 188 6.86 -20.35 -9.78
C ASP A 188 6.37 -19.01 -10.36
N PRO A 189 5.09 -18.90 -10.81
CA PRO A 189 4.54 -17.67 -11.35
C PRO A 189 4.56 -16.49 -10.35
N ALA A 190 4.36 -16.74 -9.06
CA ALA A 190 4.40 -15.69 -8.06
C ALA A 190 5.82 -15.12 -7.92
N VAL A 191 6.84 -15.99 -7.94
CA VAL A 191 8.25 -15.58 -7.91
C VAL A 191 8.62 -14.75 -9.14
N ARG A 192 8.27 -15.23 -10.35
CA ARG A 192 8.54 -14.49 -11.59
C ARG A 192 7.91 -13.10 -11.58
N LEU A 193 6.65 -12.99 -11.12
CA LEU A 193 5.95 -11.70 -11.09
C LEU A 193 6.53 -10.77 -10.03
N ARG A 194 6.93 -11.27 -8.87
CA ARG A 194 7.62 -10.44 -7.87
C ARG A 194 8.96 -9.91 -8.37
N ALA A 195 9.71 -10.71 -9.12
CA ALA A 195 10.91 -10.25 -9.80
C ALA A 195 10.61 -9.20 -10.88
N ALA A 196 9.57 -9.42 -11.69
CA ALA A 196 9.16 -8.47 -12.73
C ALA A 196 8.72 -7.12 -12.16
N LEU A 197 7.98 -7.12 -11.05
CA LEU A 197 7.52 -5.92 -10.35
C LEU A 197 8.65 -5.14 -9.67
N ALA A 198 9.81 -5.76 -9.43
CA ALA A 198 10.97 -5.10 -8.84
C ALA A 198 11.74 -4.22 -9.85
N ASP A 199 11.69 -4.55 -11.14
CA ASP A 199 12.31 -3.77 -12.21
C ASP A 199 11.40 -3.73 -13.45
N GLU A 200 10.48 -2.76 -13.45
CA GLU A 200 9.51 -2.52 -14.52
C GLU A 200 10.14 -1.93 -15.80
N ASN A 201 11.43 -1.56 -15.77
CA ASN A 201 12.14 -1.04 -16.94
C ASN A 201 12.70 -2.15 -17.84
N ASP A 202 12.87 -3.37 -17.31
CA ASP A 202 13.33 -4.50 -18.09
C ASP A 202 12.22 -4.98 -19.08
N PRO A 203 12.51 -5.12 -20.38
CA PRO A 203 11.52 -5.51 -21.37
C PRO A 203 10.85 -6.87 -21.10
N ARG A 204 11.55 -7.82 -20.46
CA ARG A 204 10.95 -9.11 -20.09
C ARG A 204 10.01 -8.95 -18.91
N SER A 205 10.36 -8.10 -17.93
CA SER A 205 9.46 -7.73 -16.83
C SER A 205 8.17 -7.11 -17.37
N GLN A 206 8.26 -6.15 -18.29
CA GLN A 206 7.09 -5.51 -18.92
C GLN A 206 6.19 -6.53 -19.60
N GLN A 207 6.77 -7.44 -20.38
CA GLN A 207 6.01 -8.50 -21.05
C GLN A 207 5.31 -9.42 -20.04
N LEU A 208 5.99 -9.80 -18.96
CA LEU A 208 5.41 -10.64 -17.89
C LEU A 208 4.24 -9.96 -17.20
N ILE A 209 4.39 -8.68 -16.83
CA ILE A 209 3.34 -7.88 -16.16
C ILE A 209 2.10 -7.78 -17.06
N LEU A 210 2.28 -7.39 -18.33
CA LEU A 210 1.19 -7.24 -19.28
C LEU A 210 0.46 -8.56 -19.55
N THR A 211 1.22 -9.66 -19.65
CA THR A 211 0.64 -11.01 -19.86
C THR A 211 -0.14 -11.47 -18.64
N ALA A 212 0.38 -11.22 -17.43
CA ALA A 212 -0.25 -11.65 -16.19
C ALA A 212 -1.57 -10.93 -15.89
N LEU A 213 -1.76 -9.71 -16.39
CA LEU A 213 -3.01 -8.96 -16.22
C LEU A 213 -4.23 -9.70 -16.82
N ALA A 214 -4.03 -10.60 -17.78
CA ALA A 214 -5.09 -11.36 -18.42
C ALA A 214 -5.65 -12.50 -17.55
N GLU A 215 -4.95 -12.88 -16.48
CA GLU A 215 -5.30 -14.01 -15.61
C GLU A 215 -5.49 -13.52 -14.16
N PRO A 216 -6.23 -14.27 -13.30
CA PRO A 216 -6.24 -13.99 -11.88
C PRO A 216 -4.82 -14.02 -11.29
N PRO A 217 -4.47 -13.10 -10.38
CA PRO A 217 -3.13 -13.08 -9.80
C PRO A 217 -2.85 -14.38 -9.03
N PRO A 218 -1.61 -14.88 -9.04
CA PRO A 218 -1.24 -16.04 -8.23
C PRO A 218 -1.35 -15.73 -6.72
N PRO A 219 -1.43 -16.76 -5.86
CA PRO A 219 -1.46 -16.55 -4.41
C PRO A 219 -0.30 -15.68 -3.91
N GLY A 220 -0.61 -14.74 -3.02
CA GLY A 220 0.39 -13.81 -2.47
C GLY A 220 0.65 -12.59 -3.35
N LEU A 221 -0.11 -12.38 -4.42
CA LEU A 221 -0.10 -11.15 -5.23
C LEU A 221 -1.52 -10.59 -5.31
N HIS A 222 -1.68 -9.28 -5.12
CA HIS A 222 -2.97 -8.64 -5.28
C HIS A 222 -3.19 -8.13 -6.71
N GLN A 223 -4.45 -8.12 -7.16
CA GLN A 223 -4.80 -7.66 -8.51
C GLN A 223 -4.46 -6.18 -8.73
N PHE A 224 -4.62 -5.34 -7.71
CA PHE A 224 -4.29 -3.92 -7.81
C PHE A 224 -2.79 -3.68 -8.03
N GLU A 225 -1.91 -4.57 -7.51
CA GLU A 225 -0.46 -4.48 -7.75
C GLU A 225 -0.16 -4.68 -9.23
N LEU A 226 -0.81 -5.66 -9.87
CA LEU A 226 -0.69 -5.91 -11.31
C LEU A 226 -1.29 -4.79 -12.15
N VAL A 227 -2.46 -4.28 -11.78
CA VAL A 227 -3.10 -3.15 -12.48
C VAL A 227 -2.16 -1.94 -12.43
N THR A 228 -1.71 -1.54 -11.24
CA THR A 228 -0.82 -0.39 -11.05
C THR A 228 0.46 -0.52 -11.88
N ALA A 229 1.12 -1.68 -11.86
CA ALA A 229 2.32 -1.92 -12.66
C ALA A 229 2.02 -1.91 -14.17
N ALA A 230 0.93 -2.55 -14.60
CA ALA A 230 0.50 -2.56 -16.00
C ALA A 230 0.25 -1.15 -16.54
N LEU A 231 -0.33 -0.25 -15.73
CA LEU A 231 -0.55 1.15 -16.10
C LEU A 231 0.75 1.92 -16.30
N ARG A 232 1.82 1.59 -15.56
CA ARG A 232 3.15 2.22 -15.71
C ARG A 232 3.92 1.72 -16.93
N VAL A 233 3.79 0.43 -17.27
CA VAL A 233 4.54 -0.19 -18.37
C VAL A 233 3.82 -0.10 -19.72
N ALA A 234 2.49 0.03 -19.74
CA ALA A 234 1.73 0.12 -20.97
C ALA A 234 1.93 1.49 -21.66
N SER A 235 2.33 1.49 -22.92
CA SER A 235 2.44 2.71 -23.72
C SER A 235 1.08 3.34 -24.10
N GLY A 236 -0.02 2.63 -23.87
CA GLY A 236 -1.38 3.10 -24.10
C GLY A 236 -2.43 2.04 -23.75
N PHE A 237 -3.69 2.47 -23.61
CA PHE A 237 -4.78 1.60 -23.17
C PHE A 237 -5.00 0.38 -24.08
N ASP A 238 -4.77 0.52 -25.39
CA ASP A 238 -4.97 -0.57 -26.37
C ASP A 238 -4.14 -1.82 -26.04
N MET A 239 -2.96 -1.66 -25.41
CA MET A 239 -2.11 -2.79 -25.02
C MET A 239 -2.73 -3.67 -23.93
N ILE A 240 -3.56 -3.09 -23.07
CA ILE A 240 -4.16 -3.76 -21.91
C ILE A 240 -5.68 -3.89 -22.02
N ALA A 241 -6.30 -3.37 -23.08
CA ALA A 241 -7.74 -3.22 -23.20
C ALA A 241 -8.51 -4.53 -22.95
N THR A 242 -8.05 -5.64 -23.51
CA THR A 242 -8.70 -6.95 -23.33
C THR A 242 -8.69 -7.39 -21.86
N ALA A 243 -7.52 -7.37 -21.22
CA ALA A 243 -7.38 -7.73 -19.81
C ALA A 243 -8.16 -6.76 -18.90
N ALA A 244 -8.10 -5.45 -19.19
CA ALA A 244 -8.85 -4.43 -18.49
C ALA A 244 -10.37 -4.67 -18.55
N CYS A 245 -10.88 -5.11 -19.69
CA CYS A 245 -12.29 -5.48 -19.83
C CYS A 245 -12.67 -6.69 -18.96
N GLU A 246 -11.83 -7.72 -18.90
CA GLU A 246 -12.08 -8.88 -18.03
C GLU A 246 -12.12 -8.49 -16.56
N ILE A 247 -11.18 -7.65 -16.12
CA ILE A 247 -11.15 -7.07 -14.78
C ILE A 247 -12.44 -6.30 -14.52
N ALA A 248 -12.77 -5.32 -15.37
CA ALA A 248 -13.94 -4.47 -15.19
C ALA A 248 -15.26 -5.24 -15.10
N ARG A 249 -15.38 -6.42 -15.74
CA ARG A 249 -16.59 -7.26 -15.64
C ARG A 249 -16.75 -7.98 -14.30
N ARG A 250 -15.64 -8.27 -13.61
CA ARG A 250 -15.61 -9.16 -12.44
C ARG A 250 -15.34 -8.42 -11.14
N ASP A 251 -14.65 -7.28 -11.23
CA ASP A 251 -14.20 -6.52 -10.07
C ASP A 251 -15.36 -5.98 -9.23
N SER A 252 -15.08 -5.81 -7.95
CA SER A 252 -15.98 -5.25 -6.95
C SER A 252 -16.13 -3.74 -7.13
N TRP A 253 -17.22 -3.18 -6.61
CA TRP A 253 -17.38 -1.72 -6.51
C TRP A 253 -16.23 -1.06 -5.72
N THR A 254 -15.57 -1.80 -4.82
CA THR A 254 -14.43 -1.33 -4.02
C THR A 254 -13.16 -1.11 -4.83
N GLY A 255 -13.02 -1.69 -6.03
CA GLY A 255 -11.85 -1.51 -6.93
C GLY A 255 -11.83 -0.16 -7.66
N PHE A 256 -12.52 0.85 -7.13
CA PHE A 256 -12.68 2.15 -7.79
C PHE A 256 -11.38 2.98 -7.81
N ASP A 257 -10.43 2.72 -6.91
CA ASP A 257 -9.17 3.45 -6.86
C ASP A 257 -8.02 2.78 -7.60
N ASP A 258 -7.91 1.46 -7.49
CA ASP A 258 -6.71 0.68 -7.81
C ASP A 258 -7.00 -0.56 -8.69
N GLY A 259 -8.28 -0.81 -9.00
CA GLY A 259 -8.76 -1.88 -9.88
C GLY A 259 -9.39 -1.32 -11.16
N TRP A 260 -10.66 -1.65 -11.41
CA TRP A 260 -11.41 -1.18 -12.59
C TRP A 260 -11.40 0.36 -12.73
N GLY A 261 -11.43 1.10 -11.63
CA GLY A 261 -11.49 2.56 -11.71
C GLY A 261 -10.17 3.18 -12.19
N ALA A 262 -9.03 2.62 -11.79
CA ALA A 262 -7.72 3.01 -12.31
C ALA A 262 -7.63 2.75 -13.83
N LEU A 263 -8.15 1.61 -14.29
CA LEU A 263 -8.21 1.27 -15.72
C LEU A 263 -9.08 2.26 -16.52
N VAL A 264 -10.20 2.73 -15.94
CA VAL A 264 -11.03 3.77 -16.55
C VAL A 264 -10.27 5.08 -16.66
N ARG A 265 -9.60 5.54 -15.60
CA ARG A 265 -8.80 6.77 -15.64
C ARG A 265 -7.68 6.68 -16.68
N PHE A 266 -7.08 5.50 -16.86
CA PHE A 266 -6.05 5.31 -17.88
C PHE A 266 -6.63 5.31 -19.30
N ALA A 267 -7.79 4.68 -19.52
CA ALA A 267 -8.48 4.71 -20.80
C ALA A 267 -8.99 6.12 -21.19
N PHE A 268 -9.27 6.96 -20.18
CA PHE A 268 -9.78 8.33 -20.30
C PHE A 268 -8.87 9.31 -19.56
N ALA A 269 -7.58 9.32 -19.91
CA ALA A 269 -6.59 10.20 -19.29
C ALA A 269 -6.99 11.69 -19.33
N GLU A 270 -7.68 12.08 -20.39
CA GLU A 270 -8.41 13.34 -20.48
C GLU A 270 -9.92 13.07 -20.40
N PRO A 271 -10.68 13.86 -19.61
CA PRO A 271 -12.13 13.72 -19.54
C PRO A 271 -12.76 13.81 -20.93
N ARG A 272 -13.60 12.84 -21.27
CA ARG A 272 -14.28 12.80 -22.56
C ARG A 272 -15.12 14.06 -22.77
N ARG A 273 -15.00 14.66 -23.95
CA ARG A 273 -15.93 15.71 -24.42
C ARG A 273 -17.12 15.07 -25.15
N GLU A 274 -18.32 15.63 -24.99
CA GLU A 274 -19.56 15.04 -25.51
C GLU A 274 -19.53 14.69 -27.01
N CYS A 275 -18.86 15.51 -27.83
CA CYS A 275 -18.76 15.31 -29.28
C CYS A 275 -17.59 14.42 -29.73
N GLN A 276 -16.78 13.90 -28.80
CA GLN A 276 -15.61 13.09 -29.14
C GLN A 276 -16.03 11.62 -29.36
N PRO A 277 -15.69 11.02 -30.52
CA PRO A 277 -15.92 9.61 -30.75
C PRO A 277 -15.01 8.76 -29.86
N LEU A 278 -15.51 7.62 -29.42
CA LEU A 278 -14.77 6.65 -28.61
C LEU A 278 -13.95 5.71 -29.51
N ALA A 279 -12.71 5.44 -29.12
CA ALA A 279 -11.92 4.36 -29.70
C ALA A 279 -12.60 2.99 -29.48
N ASP A 280 -12.28 2.00 -30.31
CA ASP A 280 -12.84 0.64 -30.19
C ASP A 280 -12.57 0.02 -28.81
N SER A 281 -11.36 0.22 -28.26
CA SER A 281 -10.96 -0.24 -26.93
C SER A 281 -11.75 0.45 -25.81
N GLN A 282 -11.95 1.76 -25.89
CA GLN A 282 -12.78 2.51 -24.95
C GLN A 282 -14.24 2.05 -24.99
N ARG A 283 -14.80 1.79 -26.18
CA ARG A 283 -16.15 1.20 -26.32
C ARG A 283 -16.21 -0.20 -25.69
N ALA A 284 -15.20 -1.04 -25.92
CA ALA A 284 -15.13 -2.37 -25.31
C ALA A 284 -15.10 -2.29 -23.77
N LEU A 285 -14.30 -1.39 -23.20
CA LEU A 285 -14.26 -1.14 -21.76
C LEU A 285 -15.62 -0.67 -21.25
N LEU A 286 -16.29 0.26 -21.95
CA LEU A 286 -17.60 0.74 -21.54
C LEU A 286 -18.65 -0.38 -21.56
N ARG A 287 -18.60 -1.30 -22.54
CA ARG A 287 -19.45 -2.50 -22.54
C ARG A 287 -19.17 -3.40 -21.33
N ALA A 288 -17.91 -3.56 -20.95
CA ALA A 288 -17.52 -4.34 -19.76
C ALA A 288 -18.09 -3.72 -18.47
N LEU A 289 -17.96 -2.41 -18.28
CA LEU A 289 -18.52 -1.69 -17.13
C LEU A 289 -20.05 -1.78 -17.08
N VAL A 290 -20.73 -1.62 -18.22
CA VAL A 290 -22.19 -1.76 -18.32
C VAL A 290 -22.65 -3.17 -17.95
N ALA A 291 -21.84 -4.20 -18.19
CA ALA A 291 -22.17 -5.58 -17.85
C ALA A 291 -21.98 -5.91 -16.35
N ASN A 292 -21.21 -5.12 -15.60
CA ASN A 292 -20.96 -5.36 -14.18
C ASN A 292 -22.05 -4.70 -13.31
N ASP A 293 -22.97 -5.49 -12.76
CA ASP A 293 -24.09 -4.99 -11.96
C ASP A 293 -23.67 -4.26 -10.68
N GLN A 294 -22.53 -4.60 -10.08
CA GLN A 294 -22.08 -3.96 -8.82
C GLN A 294 -21.75 -2.48 -9.00
N LEU A 295 -21.35 -2.08 -10.21
CA LEU A 295 -20.98 -0.68 -10.51
C LEU A 295 -22.20 0.24 -10.63
N TRP A 296 -23.40 -0.34 -10.69
CA TRP A 296 -24.67 0.39 -10.87
C TRP A 296 -25.58 0.30 -9.64
N ASP A 297 -25.09 -0.22 -8.51
CA ASP A 297 -25.84 -0.19 -7.26
C ASP A 297 -26.00 1.26 -6.78
N PRO A 298 -27.24 1.78 -6.63
CA PRO A 298 -27.48 3.16 -6.24
C PRO A 298 -26.98 3.50 -4.82
N LYS A 299 -26.62 2.50 -4.00
CA LYS A 299 -26.03 2.72 -2.68
C LYS A 299 -24.52 3.05 -2.75
N ASN A 300 -23.88 2.81 -3.88
CA ASN A 300 -22.44 2.98 -4.06
C ASN A 300 -22.12 4.34 -4.71
N GLY A 301 -21.91 5.36 -3.88
CA GLY A 301 -21.59 6.72 -4.36
C GLY A 301 -20.24 6.83 -5.07
N SER A 302 -19.28 5.94 -4.78
CA SER A 302 -17.91 6.01 -5.31
C SER A 302 -17.82 5.72 -6.80
N CYS A 303 -18.66 4.82 -7.33
CA CYS A 303 -18.63 4.46 -8.75
C CYS A 303 -18.90 5.70 -9.63
N GLY A 304 -19.91 6.50 -9.28
CA GLY A 304 -20.25 7.72 -10.04
C GLY A 304 -19.14 8.75 -10.10
N LEU A 305 -18.25 8.79 -9.09
CA LEU A 305 -17.10 9.70 -9.10
C LEU A 305 -16.10 9.32 -10.21
N VAL A 306 -15.84 8.02 -10.41
CA VAL A 306 -14.94 7.52 -11.46
C VAL A 306 -15.48 7.88 -12.85
N PHE A 307 -16.77 7.65 -13.10
CA PHE A 307 -17.42 8.02 -14.38
C PHE A 307 -17.31 9.52 -14.63
N LYS A 308 -17.62 10.33 -13.61
CA LYS A 308 -17.53 11.80 -13.69
C LYS A 308 -16.10 12.26 -14.01
N GLN A 309 -15.09 11.70 -13.35
CA GLN A 309 -13.67 12.02 -13.62
C GLN A 309 -13.27 11.69 -15.06
N ALA A 310 -13.80 10.60 -15.63
CA ALA A 310 -13.57 10.19 -17.01
C ALA A 310 -14.39 11.00 -18.05
N GLY A 311 -15.25 11.93 -17.62
CA GLY A 311 -16.19 12.63 -18.52
C GLY A 311 -17.29 11.73 -19.10
N LEU A 312 -17.60 10.63 -18.41
CA LEU A 312 -18.64 9.68 -18.77
C LEU A 312 -19.92 9.94 -17.96
N PRO A 313 -21.11 9.72 -18.54
CA PRO A 313 -22.35 9.77 -17.79
C PRO A 313 -22.40 8.60 -16.79
N HIS A 314 -22.92 8.83 -15.58
CA HIS A 314 -23.23 7.76 -14.64
C HIS A 314 -24.69 7.30 -14.82
N ASP A 315 -25.00 6.86 -16.04
CA ASP A 315 -26.29 6.29 -16.43
C ASP A 315 -26.04 5.06 -17.31
N ARG A 316 -26.56 3.91 -16.87
CA ARG A 316 -26.27 2.62 -17.49
C ARG A 316 -26.75 2.53 -18.92
N ASP A 317 -27.91 3.09 -19.22
CA ASP A 317 -28.52 3.02 -20.55
C ASP A 317 -27.82 3.98 -21.51
N VAL A 318 -27.46 5.18 -21.04
CA VAL A 318 -26.65 6.13 -21.83
C VAL A 318 -25.28 5.54 -22.13
N CYS A 319 -24.61 4.93 -21.15
CA CYS A 319 -23.35 4.23 -21.37
C CYS A 319 -23.49 3.08 -22.37
N ARG A 320 -24.59 2.32 -22.31
CA ARG A 320 -24.84 1.23 -23.28
C ARG A 320 -24.94 1.76 -24.70
N GLN A 321 -25.63 2.89 -24.91
CA GLN A 321 -25.76 3.53 -26.23
C GLN A 321 -24.43 4.07 -26.74
N LEU A 322 -23.64 4.74 -25.88
CA LEU A 322 -22.31 5.24 -26.23
C LEU A 322 -21.34 4.11 -26.60
N ALA A 323 -21.58 2.90 -26.10
CA ALA A 323 -20.73 1.76 -26.34
C ALA A 323 -21.07 0.98 -27.63
N LEU A 324 -22.13 1.31 -28.36
CA LEU A 324 -22.46 0.70 -29.66
C LEU A 324 -21.44 1.17 -30.71
#